data_AF-A0A838JWA6-F1
#
_entry.id   AF-A0A838JWA6-F1
#
_cell.length_a   1.000
_cell.length_b   1.000
_cell.length_c   1.000
_cell.angle_alpha   90.00
_cell.angle_beta   90.00
_cell.angle_gamma   90.00
#
_symmetry.space_group_name_H-M   'P 1'
#
loop_
_entity.id
_entity.type
_entity.pdbx_description
1 polymer ?
#
loop_
_entity_poly.entity_id
_entity_poly.type
_entity_poly.pdbx_seq_one_letter_code
_entity_poly.pdbx_strand_id
1 'polypeptide(L)'
;MVDTEGFVLKAKIHSAKVLDHEGIKSLLRGADRRFPRLSHLWLDAGYRGEDKGADWVKKTLGWSVDLIERPRKPAPEEVLMKWAR
;
A
#
# COMPACT_ATOMS: atom_id res chain seq x y z
N MET A 1 -1.20 4.13 -9.24
CA MET A 1 0.26 3.96 -9.12
C MET A 1 0.92 5.14 -9.76
N VAL A 2 1.83 5.75 -9.02
CA VAL A 2 2.68 6.85 -9.46
C VAL A 2 4.14 6.42 -9.40
N ASP A 3 5.02 7.12 -10.11
CA ASP A 3 6.47 7.01 -9.92
C ASP A 3 6.96 7.89 -8.75
N THR A 4 8.28 7.97 -8.59
CA THR A 4 8.94 8.76 -7.54
C THR A 4 8.78 10.27 -7.70
N GLU A 5 8.44 10.74 -8.90
CA GLU A 5 8.18 12.16 -9.19
C GLU A 5 6.68 12.50 -9.09
N GLY A 6 5.84 11.49 -8.83
CA GLY A 6 4.39 11.64 -8.68
C GLY A 6 3.62 11.53 -9.99
N PHE A 7 4.26 11.18 -11.11
CA PHE A 7 3.55 11.00 -12.38
C PHE A 7 2.73 9.71 -12.37
N VAL A 8 1.50 9.77 -12.87
CA VAL A 8 0.59 8.63 -12.91
C VAL A 8 1.03 7.63 -13.98
N LEU A 9 1.47 6.45 -13.56
CA LEU A 9 1.84 5.36 -14.46
C LEU A 9 0.64 4.50 -14.85
N LYS A 10 -0.24 4.20 -13.89
CA LYS A 10 -1.42 3.36 -14.08
C LYS A 10 -2.48 3.66 -13.03
N ALA A 11 -3.73 3.72 -13.47
CA ALA A 11 -4.91 3.83 -12.62
C ALA A 11 -5.91 2.71 -12.93
N LYS A 12 -6.66 2.29 -11.91
CA LYS A 12 -7.75 1.33 -12.04
C LYS A 12 -8.87 1.76 -11.10
N ILE A 13 -10.06 1.95 -11.65
CA ILE A 13 -11.26 2.29 -10.87
C ILE A 13 -11.98 0.98 -10.53
N HIS A 14 -12.42 0.85 -9.29
CA HIS A 14 -13.23 -0.26 -8.79
C HIS A 14 -14.39 0.27 -7.96
N SER A 15 -15.35 -0.61 -7.66
CA SER A 15 -16.42 -0.30 -6.70
C SER A 15 -15.84 0.01 -5.32
N ALA A 16 -16.50 0.88 -4.57
CA ALA A 16 -16.16 1.21 -3.19
C ALA A 16 -16.25 0.00 -2.22
N LYS A 17 -16.92 -1.08 -2.63
CA LYS A 17 -16.98 -2.34 -1.85
C LYS A 17 -15.67 -3.14 -1.91
N VAL A 18 -14.77 -2.83 -2.84
CA VAL A 18 -13.47 -3.51 -2.98
C VAL A 18 -12.46 -2.80 -2.09
N LEU A 19 -11.85 -3.57 -1.18
CA LEU A 19 -10.79 -3.08 -0.32
C LEU A 19 -9.51 -2.83 -1.10
N ASP A 20 -8.73 -1.84 -0.68
CA ASP A 20 -7.52 -1.41 -1.38
C ASP A 20 -6.50 -2.55 -1.59
N HIS A 21 -6.32 -3.42 -0.60
CA HIS A 21 -5.40 -4.56 -0.68
C HIS A 21 -5.84 -5.65 -1.67
N GLU A 22 -7.12 -5.68 -2.06
CA GLU A 22 -7.61 -6.50 -3.16
C GLU A 22 -7.54 -5.72 -4.49
N GLY A 23 -7.90 -4.44 -4.46
CA GLY A 23 -7.88 -3.55 -5.63
C GLY A 23 -6.48 -3.44 -6.27
N ILE A 24 -5.43 -3.43 -5.45
CA ILE A 24 -4.03 -3.36 -5.94
C ILE A 24 -3.64 -4.56 -6.81
N LYS A 25 -4.17 -5.76 -6.54
CA LYS A 25 -3.90 -6.96 -7.35
C LYS A 25 -4.39 -6.74 -8.79
N SER A 26 -5.59 -6.16 -8.94
CA SER A 26 -6.15 -5.79 -10.24
C SER A 26 -5.39 -4.65 -10.90
N LEU A 27 -4.98 -3.65 -10.11
CA LEU A 27 -4.15 -2.53 -10.59
C LEU A 27 -2.80 -3.02 -11.13
N LEU A 28 -2.14 -3.97 -10.48
CA LEU A 28 -0.80 -4.42 -10.85
C LEU A 28 -0.78 -5.54 -11.89
N ARG A 29 -1.93 -6.14 -12.23
CA ARG A 29 -2.01 -7.14 -13.29
C ARG A 29 -1.41 -6.62 -14.61
N GLY A 30 -0.39 -7.29 -15.12
CA GLY A 30 0.33 -6.94 -16.36
C GLY A 30 1.24 -5.71 -16.26
N ALA A 31 1.49 -5.20 -15.05
CA ALA A 31 2.40 -4.07 -14.84
C ALA A 31 3.87 -4.46 -15.08
N ASP A 32 4.25 -5.70 -14.78
CA ASP A 32 5.53 -6.33 -15.11
C ASP A 32 5.86 -6.26 -16.60
N ARG A 33 4.88 -6.53 -17.46
CA ARG A 33 5.07 -6.45 -18.92
C ARG A 33 5.14 -5.02 -19.44
N ARG A 34 4.35 -4.11 -18.84
CA ARG A 34 4.28 -2.71 -19.28
C ARG A 34 5.45 -1.88 -18.76
N PHE A 35 5.94 -2.19 -17.57
CA PHE A 35 7.00 -1.48 -16.87
C PHE A 35 8.10 -2.47 -16.47
N PRO A 36 8.90 -2.96 -17.43
CA PRO A 36 9.86 -4.05 -17.18
C PRO A 36 10.99 -3.70 -16.20
N ARG A 37 11.17 -2.40 -15.90
CA ARG A 37 12.14 -1.93 -14.89
C ARG A 37 11.53 -1.74 -13.50
N LEU A 38 10.22 -1.85 -13.35
CA LEU A 38 9.56 -1.70 -12.06
C LEU A 38 9.83 -2.94 -11.21
N SER A 39 10.44 -2.75 -10.05
CA SER A 39 10.88 -3.84 -9.17
C SER A 39 10.69 -3.54 -7.67
N HIS A 40 10.24 -2.33 -7.33
CA HIS A 40 10.04 -1.86 -5.96
C HIS A 40 8.76 -1.04 -5.84
N LEU A 41 8.01 -1.23 -4.75
CA LEU A 41 6.80 -0.46 -4.43
C LEU A 41 6.85 0.09 -3.01
N TRP A 42 6.39 1.33 -2.84
CA TRP A 42 6.01 1.89 -1.54
C TRP A 42 4.51 1.74 -1.34
N LEU A 43 4.10 1.08 -0.26
CA LEU A 43 2.70 0.87 0.11
C LEU A 43 2.44 1.41 1.51
N ASP A 44 1.20 1.84 1.80
CA ASP A 44 0.83 2.20 3.17
C ASP A 44 0.62 0.96 4.07
N ALA A 45 0.49 1.22 5.37
CA ALA A 45 0.25 0.18 6.38
C ALA A 45 -1.04 -0.64 6.18
N GLY A 46 -2.04 -0.12 5.45
CA GLY A 46 -3.28 -0.82 5.13
C GLY A 46 -3.10 -2.04 4.21
N TYR A 47 -1.97 -2.10 3.49
CA TYR A 47 -1.58 -3.24 2.66
C TYR A 47 -0.85 -4.36 3.41
N ARG A 48 -0.66 -4.21 4.73
CA ARG A 48 0.01 -5.19 5.59
C ARG A 48 -0.85 -6.42 5.86
N GLY A 49 -0.23 -7.59 5.73
CA GLY A 49 -0.72 -8.90 6.20
C GLY A 49 -0.49 -10.01 5.17
N GLU A 50 -0.71 -11.25 5.59
CA GLU A 50 -0.57 -12.43 4.74
C GLU A 50 -1.58 -12.42 3.59
N ASP A 51 -1.12 -12.74 2.38
CA ASP A 51 -1.87 -12.77 1.11
C ASP A 51 -2.60 -11.45 0.73
N LYS A 52 -2.33 -10.37 1.47
CA LYS A 52 -2.71 -9.00 1.14
C LYS A 52 -1.71 -8.36 0.18
N GLY A 53 -1.90 -7.08 -0.13
CA GLY A 53 -1.14 -6.37 -1.18
C GLY A 53 0.37 -6.54 -1.09
N ALA A 54 1.01 -6.28 0.05
CA ALA A 54 2.46 -6.32 0.15
C ALA A 54 3.05 -7.73 -0.02
N ASP A 55 2.45 -8.72 0.65
CA ASP A 55 2.88 -10.12 0.58
C ASP A 55 2.60 -10.72 -0.81
N TRP A 56 1.43 -10.43 -1.37
CA TRP A 56 1.05 -10.86 -2.71
C TRP A 56 1.98 -10.32 -3.79
N VAL A 57 2.39 -9.04 -3.70
CA VAL A 57 3.35 -8.43 -4.63
C VAL A 57 4.70 -9.17 -4.59
N LYS A 58 5.21 -9.45 -3.39
CA LYS A 58 6.47 -10.19 -3.22
C LYS A 58 6.38 -11.59 -3.80
N LYS A 59 5.32 -12.34 -3.47
CA LYS A 59 5.11 -13.73 -3.91
C LYS A 59 4.84 -13.86 -5.42
N THR A 60 4.05 -12.94 -5.98
CA THR A 60 3.53 -13.07 -7.36
C THR A 60 4.37 -12.35 -8.40
N LEU A 61 4.90 -11.17 -8.06
CA LEU A 61 5.66 -10.32 -8.99
C LEU A 61 7.17 -10.37 -8.72
N GLY A 62 7.59 -10.92 -7.58
CA GLY A 62 9.00 -10.90 -7.16
C GLY A 62 9.52 -9.50 -6.83
N TRP A 63 8.63 -8.51 -6.68
CA TRP A 63 9.01 -7.14 -6.39
C TRP A 63 9.23 -6.92 -4.89
N SER A 64 10.18 -6.05 -4.58
CA SER A 64 10.40 -5.58 -3.23
C SER A 64 9.33 -4.56 -2.82
N VAL A 65 9.04 -4.48 -1.52
CA VAL A 65 7.99 -3.61 -0.99
C VAL A 65 8.45 -3.00 0.33
N ASP A 66 8.36 -1.67 0.42
CA ASP A 66 8.46 -0.90 1.65
C ASP A 66 7.07 -0.50 2.14
N LEU A 67 6.75 -0.86 3.39
CA LEU A 67 5.53 -0.46 4.05
C LEU A 67 5.77 0.83 4.83
N ILE A 68 5.16 1.92 4.38
CA ILE A 68 5.25 3.24 4.99
C ILE A 68 4.16 3.38 6.04
N GLU A 69 4.57 3.35 7.30
CA GLU A 69 3.69 3.63 8.43
C GLU A 69 3.67 5.12 8.74
N ARG A 70 2.48 5.64 9.04
CA ARG A 70 2.37 6.99 9.60
C ARG A 70 2.96 6.98 11.00
N PRO A 71 3.74 8.01 11.37
CA PRO A 71 4.16 8.19 12.76
C PRO A 71 2.95 8.15 13.68
N ARG A 72 3.06 7.39 14.79
CA ARG A 72 2.01 7.40 15.81
C ARG A 72 1.89 8.80 16.36
N LYS A 73 0.75 9.45 16.14
CA LYS A 73 0.40 10.66 16.87
C LYS A 73 -0.01 10.24 18.28
N PRO A 74 0.61 10.77 19.34
CA PRO A 74 0.10 10.56 20.67
C PRO A 74 -1.35 11.04 20.74
N ALA A 75 -2.15 10.36 21.57
CA ALA A 75 -3.48 10.88 21.90
C ALA A 75 -3.33 12.29 22.50
N PRO A 76 -4.33 13.17 22.34
CA PRO A 76 -4.31 14.48 23.00
C PRO A 76 -4.01 14.34 24.49
N GLU A 77 -3.26 15.28 25.06
CA GLU A 77 -2.83 15.24 26.47
C GLU A 77 -4.00 15.01 27.43
N GLU A 78 -5.15 15.63 27.17
CA GLU A 78 -6.37 15.45 27.96
C GLU A 78 -6.84 13.98 28.03
N VAL A 79 -6.66 13.22 26.95
CA VAL A 79 -7.01 11.78 26.91
C VAL A 79 -6.01 10.97 27.73
N LEU A 80 -4.72 11.28 27.62
CA LEU A 80 -3.67 10.59 28.37
C LEU A 80 -3.82 10.83 29.88
N MET A 81 -4.16 12.05 30.29
CA MET A 81 -4.41 12.40 31.70
C MET A 81 -5.63 11.69 32.28
N LYS A 82 -6.67 11.43 31.48
CA LYS A 82 -7.84 10.65 31.90
C LYS A 82 -7.53 9.17 32.10
N TRP A 83 -6.57 8.61 31.35
CA TRP A 83 -6.14 7.20 31.50
C TRP A 83 -5.14 6.96 32.63
N ALA A 84 -4.45 8.01 33.08
CA ALA A 84 -3.48 7.92 34.17
C ALA A 84 -4.12 7.96 35.58
N ARG A 85 -5.44 8.18 35.67
CA ARG A 85 -6.22 8.08 36.90
C ARG A 85 -6.79 6.69 37.08
#